data_AF-A0A2Z6GB02-F1
#
_entry.id   AF-A0A2Z6GB02-F1
#
_cell.length_a   1.000
_cell.length_b   1.000
_cell.length_c   1.000
_cell.angle_alpha   90.00
_cell.angle_beta   90.00
_cell.angle_gamma   90.00
#
_symmetry.space_group_name_H-M   'P 1'
#
loop_
_entity.id
_entity.type
_entity.pdbx_description
1 polymer ?
#
loop_
_entity_poly.entity_id
_entity_poly.type
_entity_poly.pdbx_seq_one_letter_code
_entity_poly.pdbx_strand_id
1 'polypeptide(L)'
;MLETTLEWLLRGFGAFWIVGSGIAFHKAREAALMDQVLGALAGTPEDPLVTRFLFVGSVLTLFSGMGLVLATAWALLPLVLLVSSQLIYFGLMRRKLARARTEEEREEARVQASTRRAFKLSVALTLAAGVAVWLGRFNW
;
A
#
# COMPACT_ATOMS: atom_id res chain seq x y z
N MET A 1 14.12 26.58 9.84
CA MET A 1 13.68 25.57 10.83
C MET A 1 12.63 24.62 10.25
N LEU A 2 11.49 25.12 9.76
CA LEU A 2 10.39 24.28 9.23
C LEU A 2 10.82 23.28 8.14
N GLU A 3 11.72 23.71 7.25
CA GLU A 3 12.19 22.92 6.11
C GLU A 3 13.06 21.73 6.53
N THR A 4 13.96 21.93 7.49
CA THR A 4 14.79 20.87 8.07
C THR A 4 13.92 19.89 8.88
N THR A 5 12.87 20.40 9.54
CA THR A 5 11.91 19.57 10.27
C THR A 5 11.15 18.63 9.34
N LEU A 6 10.72 19.10 8.15
CA LEU A 6 9.99 18.26 7.18
C LEU A 6 10.83 17.07 6.70
N GLU A 7 12.10 17.29 6.34
CA GLU A 7 13.00 16.23 5.89
C GLU A 7 13.16 15.15 6.98
N TRP A 8 13.51 15.53 8.20
CA TRP A 8 13.69 14.58 9.30
C TRP A 8 12.39 13.84 9.66
N LEU A 9 11.24 14.50 9.59
CA LEU A 9 9.94 13.86 9.77
C LEU A 9 9.69 12.81 8.68
N LEU A 10 9.95 13.13 7.41
CA LEU A 10 9.79 12.20 6.30
C LEU A 10 10.75 11.01 6.39
N ARG A 11 12.00 11.25 6.80
CA ARG A 11 13.01 10.19 7.00
C ARG A 11 12.63 9.27 8.16
N GLY A 12 12.25 9.84 9.30
CA GLY A 12 11.77 9.07 10.46
C GLY A 12 10.52 8.27 10.13
N PHE A 13 9.60 8.88 9.39
CA PHE A 13 8.42 8.19 8.89
C PHE A 13 8.79 7.08 7.90
N GLY A 14 9.77 7.30 7.01
CA GLY A 14 10.28 6.29 6.10
C GLY A 14 10.79 5.04 6.82
N ALA A 15 11.46 5.20 7.96
CA ALA A 15 11.88 4.07 8.79
C ALA A 15 10.69 3.28 9.33
N PHE A 16 9.67 3.97 9.86
CA PHE A 16 8.41 3.33 10.26
C PHE A 16 7.71 2.63 9.08
N TRP A 17 7.74 3.24 7.90
CA TRP A 17 7.13 2.74 6.67
C TRP A 17 7.77 1.43 6.20
N ILE A 18 9.10 1.32 6.31
CA ILE A 18 9.85 0.08 6.05
C ILE A 18 9.39 -1.03 7.00
N VAL A 19 9.27 -0.76 8.30
CA VAL A 19 8.79 -1.77 9.26
C VAL A 19 7.36 -2.20 8.93
N GLY A 20 6.48 -1.24 8.63
CA GLY A 20 5.11 -1.51 8.19
C GLY A 20 5.05 -2.38 6.93
N SER A 21 5.97 -2.19 5.98
CA SER A 21 6.08 -3.01 4.79
C SER A 21 6.42 -4.48 5.10
N GLY A 22 7.29 -4.72 6.09
CA GLY A 22 7.66 -6.07 6.52
C GLY A 22 6.48 -6.83 7.14
N ILE A 23 5.68 -6.13 7.97
CA ILE A 23 4.46 -6.69 8.56
C ILE A 23 3.42 -6.99 7.46
N ALA A 24 3.21 -6.06 6.53
CA ALA A 24 2.28 -6.25 5.41
C ALA A 24 2.70 -7.42 4.51
N PHE A 25 4.00 -7.57 4.26
CA PHE A 25 4.56 -8.68 3.49
C PHE A 25 4.37 -10.02 4.21
N HIS A 26 4.60 -10.06 5.53
CA HIS A 26 4.35 -11.26 6.32
C HIS A 26 2.88 -11.69 6.26
N LYS A 27 1.95 -10.75 6.42
CA LYS A 27 0.51 -11.01 6.28
C LYS A 27 0.12 -11.46 4.88
N ALA A 28 0.73 -10.90 3.84
CA ALA A 28 0.49 -11.33 2.46
C ALA A 28 0.93 -12.79 2.25
N ARG A 29 2.02 -13.22 2.90
CA ARG A 29 2.48 -14.62 2.86
C ARG A 29 1.59 -15.55 3.68
N GLU A 30 1.17 -15.13 4.87
CA GLU A 30 0.23 -15.91 5.69
C GLU A 30 -1.10 -16.12 4.95
N ALA A 31 -1.64 -15.06 4.34
CA ALA A 31 -2.82 -15.16 3.49
C ALA A 31 -2.59 -16.16 2.35
N ALA A 32 -1.50 -16.01 1.58
CA ALA A 32 -1.20 -16.94 0.49
C ALA A 32 -1.07 -18.42 0.92
N LEU A 33 -0.58 -18.69 2.13
CA LEU A 33 -0.48 -20.04 2.69
C LEU A 33 -1.84 -20.56 3.17
N MET A 34 -2.63 -19.72 3.84
CA MET A 34 -3.98 -20.06 4.25
C MET A 34 -4.86 -20.34 3.03
N ASP A 35 -4.75 -19.53 1.98
CA ASP A 35 -5.44 -19.68 0.70
C ASP A 35 -5.11 -21.04 0.04
N GLN A 36 -3.85 -21.50 0.13
CA GLN A 36 -3.45 -22.81 -0.40
C GLN A 36 -4.07 -23.96 0.39
N VAL A 37 -4.10 -23.87 1.72
CA VAL A 37 -4.65 -24.91 2.59
C VAL A 37 -6.18 -24.95 2.48
N LEU A 38 -6.85 -23.79 2.53
CA LEU A 38 -8.30 -23.68 2.40
C LEU A 38 -8.75 -24.02 0.97
N GLY A 39 -8.04 -23.58 -0.06
CA GLY A 39 -8.33 -23.96 -1.44
C GLY A 39 -8.22 -25.47 -1.68
N ALA A 40 -7.27 -26.14 -1.02
CA ALA A 40 -7.13 -27.59 -1.05
C ALA A 40 -8.24 -28.33 -0.27
N LEU A 41 -8.82 -27.71 0.76
CA LEU A 41 -9.84 -28.32 1.63
C LEU A 41 -11.29 -27.99 1.22
N ALA A 42 -11.56 -26.78 0.72
CA ALA A 42 -12.89 -26.25 0.46
C ALA A 42 -13.28 -26.23 -1.03
N GLY A 43 -12.33 -26.43 -1.95
CA GLY A 43 -12.59 -26.42 -3.39
C GLY A 43 -13.00 -25.06 -3.98
N THR A 44 -13.06 -24.01 -3.15
CA THR A 44 -13.34 -22.63 -3.55
C THR A 44 -12.05 -21.81 -3.49
N PRO A 45 -11.41 -21.49 -4.63
CA PRO A 45 -10.20 -20.67 -4.62
C PRO A 45 -10.53 -19.23 -4.21
N GLU A 46 -9.88 -18.75 -3.14
CA GLU A 46 -9.97 -17.36 -2.69
C GLU A 46 -9.28 -16.40 -3.70
N ASP A 47 -9.72 -15.13 -3.72
CA ASP A 47 -9.46 -14.18 -4.82
C ASP A 47 -7.97 -13.79 -4.94
N PRO A 48 -7.22 -14.25 -5.96
CA PRO A 48 -5.79 -13.99 -6.10
C PRO A 48 -5.47 -12.49 -6.27
N LEU A 49 -6.49 -11.67 -6.54
CA LEU A 49 -6.36 -10.22 -6.60
C LEU A 49 -5.90 -9.63 -5.27
N VAL A 50 -6.45 -10.09 -4.14
CA VAL A 50 -6.15 -9.53 -2.81
C VAL A 50 -4.70 -9.81 -2.44
N THR A 51 -4.27 -11.06 -2.59
CA THR A 51 -2.90 -11.51 -2.29
C THR A 51 -1.88 -10.80 -3.19
N ARG A 52 -2.14 -10.68 -4.49
CA ARG A 52 -1.28 -9.91 -5.41
C ARG A 52 -1.23 -8.43 -5.04
N PHE A 53 -2.36 -7.83 -4.68
CA PHE A 53 -2.44 -6.43 -4.27
C PHE A 53 -1.63 -6.17 -2.99
N LEU A 54 -1.76 -7.03 -1.97
CA LEU A 54 -0.99 -6.92 -0.73
C LEU A 54 0.51 -7.07 -0.98
N PHE A 55 0.92 -7.98 -1.86
CA PHE A 55 2.31 -8.14 -2.25
C PHE A 55 2.87 -6.89 -2.94
N VAL A 56 2.20 -6.41 -4.00
CA VAL A 56 2.61 -5.19 -4.73
C VAL A 56 2.65 -3.99 -3.79
N GLY A 57 1.63 -3.83 -2.94
CA GLY A 57 1.57 -2.76 -1.95
C GLY A 57 2.75 -2.81 -0.97
N SER A 58 3.12 -4.01 -0.49
CA SER A 58 4.25 -4.18 0.43
C SER A 58 5.59 -3.81 -0.22
N VAL A 59 5.82 -4.25 -1.46
CA VAL A 59 7.04 -3.93 -2.22
C VAL A 59 7.15 -2.42 -2.47
N LEU A 60 6.08 -1.78 -2.91
CA LEU A 60 6.06 -0.34 -3.15
C LEU A 60 6.20 0.47 -1.85
N THR A 61 5.61 0.00 -0.75
CA THR A 61 5.78 0.57 0.60
C THR A 61 7.24 0.50 1.03
N LEU A 62 7.92 -0.64 0.82
CA LEU A 62 9.33 -0.78 1.15
C LEU A 62 10.21 0.22 0.38
N PHE A 63 10.10 0.24 -0.94
CA PHE A 63 10.92 1.12 -1.78
C PHE A 63 10.64 2.60 -1.55
N SER A 64 9.37 2.98 -1.34
CA SER A 64 9.05 4.35 -0.93
C SER A 64 9.63 4.70 0.43
N GLY A 65 9.58 3.78 1.40
CA GLY A 65 10.19 3.96 2.71
C GLY A 65 11.71 4.16 2.64
N MET A 66 12.39 3.36 1.83
CA MET A 66 13.83 3.51 1.57
C MET A 66 14.16 4.87 0.96
N GLY A 67 13.43 5.29 -0.07
CA GLY A 67 13.63 6.60 -0.68
C GLY A 67 13.40 7.74 0.31
N LEU A 68 12.38 7.63 1.17
CA LEU A 68 12.12 8.60 2.23
C LEU A 68 13.26 8.68 3.25
N VAL A 69 13.78 7.55 3.73
CA VAL A 69 14.92 7.50 4.68
C VAL A 69 16.18 8.09 4.09
N LEU A 70 16.43 7.83 2.81
CA LEU A 70 17.59 8.35 2.08
C LEU A 70 17.41 9.80 1.60
N ALA A 71 16.22 10.39 1.80
CA ALA A 71 15.86 11.70 1.30
C ALA A 71 16.12 11.84 -0.21
N THR A 72 15.66 10.85 -0.99
CA THR A 72 15.82 10.84 -2.46
C THR A 72 14.51 11.13 -3.16
N ALA A 73 14.56 11.93 -4.23
CA ALA A 73 13.41 12.23 -5.09
C ALA A 73 12.86 10.96 -5.75
N TRP A 74 13.71 9.92 -5.87
CA TRP A 74 13.31 8.59 -6.30
C TRP A 74 12.17 7.98 -5.46
N ALA A 75 11.98 8.41 -4.19
CA ALA A 75 10.85 8.01 -3.34
C ALA A 75 9.48 8.29 -3.98
N LEU A 76 9.37 9.31 -4.85
CA LEU A 76 8.12 9.67 -5.50
C LEU A 76 7.61 8.60 -6.45
N LEU A 77 8.50 7.91 -7.17
CA LEU A 77 8.12 6.89 -8.14
C LEU A 77 7.34 5.72 -7.48
N PRO A 78 7.87 5.02 -6.45
CA PRO A 78 7.11 3.99 -5.77
C PRO A 78 5.90 4.53 -5.00
N LEU A 79 5.92 5.78 -4.49
CA LEU A 79 4.75 6.40 -3.84
C LEU A 79 3.58 6.60 -4.81
N VAL A 80 3.85 7.15 -6.00
CA VAL A 80 2.84 7.35 -7.05
C VAL A 80 2.31 6.00 -7.55
N LEU A 81 3.18 5.02 -7.75
CA LEU A 81 2.77 3.66 -8.10
C LEU A 81 1.92 3.02 -6.99
N LEU A 82 2.26 3.25 -5.71
CA LEU A 82 1.51 2.73 -4.57
C LEU A 82 0.08 3.29 -4.57
N VAL A 83 -0.07 4.61 -4.69
CA VAL A 83 -1.37 5.28 -4.77
C VAL A 83 -2.16 4.79 -5.99
N SER A 84 -1.51 4.65 -7.15
CA SER A 84 -2.14 4.16 -8.37
C SER A 84 -2.62 2.72 -8.22
N SER A 85 -1.83 1.84 -7.59
CA SER A 85 -2.21 0.44 -7.34
C SER A 85 -3.44 0.34 -6.43
N GLN A 86 -3.54 1.20 -5.41
CA GLN A 86 -4.68 1.28 -4.50
C GLN A 86 -5.94 1.77 -5.22
N LEU A 87 -5.82 2.75 -6.13
CA LEU A 87 -6.93 3.22 -6.96
C LEU A 87 -7.46 2.13 -7.89
N ILE A 88 -6.56 1.38 -8.54
CA ILE A 88 -6.93 0.24 -9.38
C ILE A 88 -7.68 -0.81 -8.55
N TYR A 89 -7.14 -1.16 -7.37
CA TYR A 89 -7.79 -2.12 -6.46
C TYR A 89 -9.18 -1.65 -6.02
N PHE A 90 -9.35 -0.38 -5.65
CA PHE A 90 -10.67 0.17 -5.32
C PHE A 90 -11.63 0.14 -6.50
N GLY A 91 -11.15 0.40 -7.72
CA GLY A 91 -11.94 0.28 -8.95
C GLY A 91 -12.43 -1.14 -9.18
N LEU A 92 -11.55 -2.13 -9.01
CA LEU A 92 -11.89 -3.55 -9.13
C LEU A 92 -12.89 -3.99 -8.06
N MET A 93 -12.67 -3.60 -6.80
CA MET A 93 -13.59 -3.93 -5.70
C MET A 93 -14.95 -3.26 -5.85
N ARG A 94 -15.01 -2.02 -6.34
CA ARG A 94 -16.30 -1.38 -6.69
C ARG A 94 -17.04 -2.13 -7.79
N ARG A 95 -16.33 -2.64 -8.80
CA ARG A 95 -16.93 -3.46 -9.87
C ARG A 95 -17.40 -4.82 -9.32
N LYS A 96 -16.64 -5.45 -8.42
CA LYS A 96 -17.03 -6.70 -7.75
C LYS A 96 -18.29 -6.48 -6.91
N LEU A 97 -18.33 -5.40 -6.12
CA LEU A 97 -19.48 -5.03 -5.29
C LEU A 97 -20.74 -4.74 -6.11
N ALA A 98 -20.60 -4.07 -7.26
CA ALA A 98 -21.73 -3.79 -8.15
C ALA A 98 -22.30 -5.04 -8.84
N ARG A 99 -21.50 -6.10 -8.95
CA ARG A 99 -21.89 -7.38 -9.56
C ARG A 99 -22.37 -8.41 -8.52
N ALA A 100 -22.09 -8.18 -7.25
CA ALA A 100 -22.45 -9.08 -6.15
C ALA A 100 -23.96 -9.26 -6.03
N ARG A 101 -24.42 -10.50 -6.06
CA ARG A 101 -25.83 -10.89 -5.97
C ARG A 101 -26.22 -11.37 -4.59
N THR A 102 -25.26 -11.88 -3.82
CA THR A 102 -25.45 -12.36 -2.45
C THR A 102 -24.86 -11.38 -1.43
N GLU A 103 -25.29 -11.47 -0.17
CA GLU A 103 -24.72 -10.64 0.90
C GLU A 103 -23.27 -11.04 1.20
N GLU A 104 -22.94 -12.33 1.10
CA GLU A 104 -21.58 -12.87 1.28
C GLU A 104 -20.61 -12.29 0.23
N GLU A 105 -20.99 -12.27 -1.05
CA GLU A 105 -20.20 -11.64 -2.12
C GLU A 105 -20.03 -10.12 -1.90
N ARG A 106 -21.00 -9.46 -1.28
CA ARG A 106 -20.91 -8.03 -0.95
C ARG A 106 -19.94 -7.78 0.18
N GLU A 107 -19.92 -8.64 1.20
CA GLU A 107 -18.96 -8.54 2.30
C GLU A 107 -17.54 -8.75 1.81
N GLU A 108 -17.30 -9.76 0.95
CA GLU A 108 -15.98 -9.97 0.33
C GLU A 108 -15.53 -8.79 -0.56
N ALA A 109 -16.47 -8.17 -1.29
CA ALA A 109 -16.16 -7.04 -2.16
C ALA A 109 -15.97 -5.71 -1.41
N ARG A 110 -16.23 -5.66 -0.10
CA ARG A 110 -16.03 -4.45 0.70
C ARG A 110 -14.55 -4.25 0.99
N VAL A 111 -14.02 -3.14 0.48
CA VAL A 111 -12.68 -2.66 0.84
C VAL A 111 -12.60 -2.41 2.34
N GLN A 112 -11.68 -3.11 3.02
CA GLN A 112 -11.40 -2.97 4.44
C GLN A 112 -11.04 -1.52 4.83
N ALA A 113 -11.42 -1.11 6.04
CA ALA A 113 -11.15 0.22 6.57
C ALA A 113 -9.64 0.51 6.69
N SER A 114 -8.84 -0.51 7.03
CA SER A 114 -7.38 -0.47 7.05
C SER A 114 -6.80 -0.04 5.71
N THR A 115 -7.25 -0.64 4.60
CA THR A 115 -6.80 -0.31 3.24
C THR A 115 -7.15 1.14 2.86
N ARG A 116 -8.33 1.63 3.28
CA ARG A 116 -8.72 3.03 3.04
C ARG A 116 -7.84 4.01 3.82
N ARG A 117 -7.48 3.69 5.07
CA ARG A 117 -6.57 4.50 5.88
C ARG A 117 -5.16 4.50 5.28
N ALA A 118 -4.66 3.35 4.85
CA ALA A 118 -3.39 3.22 4.16
C ALA A 118 -3.35 4.10 2.90
N PHE A 119 -4.40 4.10 2.09
CA PHE A 119 -4.50 4.99 0.91
C PHE A 119 -4.38 6.47 1.26
N LYS A 120 -5.13 6.95 2.27
CA LYS A 120 -5.06 8.36 2.70
C LYS A 120 -3.64 8.74 3.14
N LEU A 121 -2.99 7.84 3.87
CA LEU A 121 -1.63 8.03 4.34
C LEU A 121 -0.62 8.04 3.19
N SER A 122 -0.75 7.11 2.24
CA SER A 122 0.06 7.09 1.01
C SER A 122 -0.09 8.38 0.19
N VAL A 123 -1.31 8.91 0.05
CA VAL A 123 -1.54 10.21 -0.62
C VAL A 123 -0.88 11.35 0.14
N ALA A 124 -1.06 11.44 1.46
CA ALA A 124 -0.46 12.48 2.27
C ALA A 124 1.08 12.46 2.19
N LEU A 125 1.70 11.28 2.22
CA LEU A 125 3.14 11.11 2.05
C LEU A 125 3.61 11.48 0.66
N THR A 126 2.85 11.12 -0.38
CA THR A 126 3.18 11.48 -1.76
C THR A 126 3.22 13.00 -1.92
N LEU A 127 2.24 13.71 -1.37
CA LEU A 127 2.20 15.17 -1.40
C LEU A 127 3.35 15.79 -0.58
N ALA A 128 3.58 15.30 0.64
CA ALA A 128 4.64 15.81 1.50
C ALA A 128 6.05 15.58 0.90
N ALA A 129 6.29 14.40 0.33
CA ALA A 129 7.52 14.10 -0.41
C ALA A 129 7.65 15.00 -1.66
N GLY A 130 6.55 15.24 -2.39
CA GLY A 130 6.54 16.13 -3.55
C GLY A 130 6.93 17.56 -3.19
N VAL A 131 6.42 18.07 -2.06
CA VAL A 131 6.83 19.37 -1.50
C VAL A 131 8.31 19.36 -1.12
N ALA A 132 8.81 18.29 -0.50
CA ALA A 132 10.23 18.19 -0.14
C ALA A 132 11.16 18.19 -1.36
N VAL A 133 10.80 17.49 -2.45
CA VAL A 133 11.54 17.55 -3.73
C VAL A 133 11.48 18.95 -4.33
N TRP A 134 10.31 19.59 -4.36
CA TRP A 134 10.13 20.93 -4.91
C TRP A 134 10.96 22.00 -4.16
N LEU A 135 11.10 21.85 -2.84
CA LEU A 135 11.95 22.70 -2.00
C LEU A 135 13.45 22.34 -2.05
N GLY A 136 13.84 21.38 -2.90
CA GLY A 136 15.24 20.95 -3.08
C GLY A 136 15.81 20.22 -1.86
N ARG A 137 14.98 19.61 -1.01
CA ARG A 137 15.44 18.84 0.17
C ARG A 137 15.77 17.39 -0.14
N PHE A 138 15.17 16.87 -1.20
CA PHE A 138 15.42 15.52 -1.66
C PHE A 138 16.33 15.57 -2.87
N ASN A 139 17.41 14.78 -2.83
CA ASN A 139 18.36 14.70 -3.93
C ASN A 139 17.84 13.77 -5.02
N TRP A 140 18.16 14.08 -6.27
CA TRP A 140 17.83 13.22 -7.41
C TRP A 140 18.79 12.04 -7.54
#